data_AF-A0A178TMV2-F1
#
_entry.id   AF-A0A178TMV2-F1
#
_cell.length_a   1.000
_cell.length_b   1.000
_cell.length_c   1.000
_cell.angle_alpha   90.00
_cell.angle_beta   90.00
_cell.angle_gamma   90.00
#
_symmetry.space_group_name_H-M   'P 1'
#
loop_
_entity.id
_entity.type
_entity.pdbx_description
1 polymer ?
#
loop_
_entity_poly.entity_id
_entity_poly.type
_entity_poly.pdbx_seq_one_letter_code
_entity_poly.pdbx_strand_id
1 'polypeptide(L)'
;MAQKIDSIFDELATMHEQLGREVAKAVLHIHTRKTKEAGWLAPLHDVLTRLFEEGKRCGHVRTKQSASTLAHIAMQLYVGALHLWMFSYVTDPLATFMTNAWNMFVHYIEKEGD
;
A
#
# COMPACT_ATOMS: atom_id res chain seq x y z
N MET A 1 -24.51 -28.53 2.88
CA MET A 1 -23.81 -28.33 4.17
C MET A 1 -22.54 -27.52 3.97
N ALA A 2 -21.67 -27.88 3.02
CA ALA A 2 -20.48 -27.09 2.63
C ALA A 2 -20.79 -25.61 2.31
N GLN A 3 -21.73 -25.32 1.41
CA GLN A 3 -22.11 -23.94 1.05
C GLN A 3 -22.54 -23.04 2.22
N LYS A 4 -23.11 -23.63 3.28
CA LYS A 4 -23.56 -22.87 4.46
C LYS A 4 -22.39 -22.55 5.40
N ILE A 5 -21.38 -23.40 5.42
CA ILE A 5 -20.14 -23.20 6.16
C ILE A 5 -19.28 -22.14 5.45
N ASP A 6 -19.16 -22.24 4.12
CA ASP A 6 -18.43 -21.26 3.30
C ASP A 6 -19.00 -19.85 3.47
N SER A 7 -20.33 -19.71 3.41
CA SER A 7 -21.01 -18.42 3.63
C SER A 7 -20.75 -17.82 5.02
N ILE A 8 -20.59 -18.64 6.06
CA ILE A 8 -20.29 -18.16 7.42
C ILE A 8 -18.83 -17.68 7.51
N PHE A 9 -17.90 -18.39 6.85
CA PHE A 9 -16.50 -17.97 6.80
C PHE A 9 -16.33 -16.66 6.00
N ASP A 10 -17.07 -16.48 4.90
CA ASP A 10 -17.06 -15.24 4.13
C ASP A 10 -17.60 -14.05 4.95
N GLU A 11 -18.69 -14.27 5.71
CA GLU A 11 -19.25 -13.25 6.60
C GLU A 11 -18.27 -12.89 7.73
N LEU A 12 -17.63 -13.90 8.33
CA LEU A 12 -16.61 -13.71 9.37
C LEU A 12 -15.39 -12.96 8.84
N ALA A 13 -14.92 -13.27 7.63
CA ALA A 13 -13.81 -12.57 6.97
C ALA A 13 -14.17 -11.10 6.71
N THR A 14 -15.38 -10.85 6.21
CA THR A 14 -15.89 -9.50 5.96
C THR A 14 -15.96 -8.68 7.26
N MET A 15 -16.45 -9.26 8.36
CA MET A 15 -16.50 -8.60 9.66
C MET A 15 -15.10 -8.29 10.21
N HIS A 16 -14.15 -9.20 10.08
CA HIS A 16 -12.76 -8.96 10.49
C HIS A 16 -12.12 -7.82 9.69
N GLU A 17 -12.40 -7.76 8.39
CA GLU A 17 -11.89 -6.71 7.53
C GLU A 17 -12.48 -5.33 7.85
N GLN A 18 -13.79 -5.27 8.13
CA GLN A 18 -14.44 -4.05 8.60
C GLN A 18 -13.89 -3.60 9.96
N LEU A 19 -13.68 -4.52 10.90
CA LEU A 19 -13.05 -4.21 12.18
C LEU A 19 -11.63 -3.68 12.00
N GLY A 20 -10.84 -4.34 11.14
CA GLY A 20 -9.48 -3.90 10.79
C GLY A 20 -9.46 -2.50 10.19
N ARG A 21 -10.46 -2.16 9.35
CA ARG A 21 -10.63 -0.83 8.78
C ARG A 21 -10.88 0.24 9.84
N GLU A 22 -11.76 -0.02 10.81
CA GLU A 22 -12.04 0.93 11.89
C GLU A 22 -10.84 1.12 12.82
N VAL A 23 -10.10 0.03 13.12
CA VAL A 23 -8.84 0.12 13.87
C VAL A 23 -7.81 0.97 13.12
N ALA A 24 -7.64 0.74 11.80
CA ALA A 24 -6.70 1.51 10.98
C ALA A 24 -7.06 3.00 10.94
N LYS A 25 -8.34 3.35 10.79
CA LYS A 25 -8.84 4.74 10.88
C LYS A 25 -8.50 5.36 12.24
N ALA A 26 -8.74 4.65 13.33
CA ALA A 26 -8.47 5.14 14.68
C ALA A 26 -6.97 5.37 14.90
N VAL A 27 -6.12 4.44 14.48
CA VAL A 27 -4.66 4.59 14.54
C VAL A 27 -4.21 5.79 13.71
N LEU A 28 -4.69 5.93 12.48
CA LEU A 28 -4.36 7.08 11.63
C LEU A 28 -4.79 8.39 12.27
N HIS A 29 -5.99 8.47 12.84
CA HIS A 29 -6.49 9.66 13.53
C HIS A 29 -5.63 10.02 14.74
N ILE A 30 -5.26 9.03 15.57
CA ILE A 30 -4.38 9.24 16.73
C ILE A 30 -3.00 9.72 16.27
N HIS A 31 -2.46 9.11 15.22
CA HIS A 31 -1.12 9.41 14.73
C HIS A 31 -1.07 10.80 14.08
N THR A 32 -1.95 11.09 13.13
CA THR A 32 -2.03 12.42 12.49
C THR A 32 -2.27 13.57 13.48
N ARG A 33 -3.02 13.32 14.57
CA ARG A 33 -3.28 14.32 15.61
C ARG A 33 -2.11 14.54 16.58
N LYS A 34 -1.31 13.49 16.85
CA LYS A 34 -0.18 13.56 17.79
C LYS A 34 1.14 13.91 17.12
N THR A 35 1.37 13.40 15.92
CA THR A 35 2.57 13.61 15.12
C THR A 35 2.23 14.63 14.04
N LYS A 36 2.43 15.92 14.32
CA LYS A 36 2.15 17.04 13.39
C LYS A 36 3.00 17.01 12.10
N GLU A 37 3.90 16.04 11.95
CA GLU A 37 4.78 15.91 10.80
C GLU A 37 4.84 14.45 10.33
N ALA A 38 4.89 14.27 9.02
CA ALA A 38 5.07 12.98 8.35
C ALA A 38 6.47 12.37 8.54
N GLY A 39 7.28 12.87 9.48
CA GLY A 39 8.66 12.41 9.74
C GLY A 39 8.78 10.93 10.11
N TRP A 40 7.69 10.31 10.58
CA TRP A 40 7.63 8.86 10.84
C TRP A 40 7.79 8.00 9.57
N LEU A 41 7.55 8.58 8.40
CA LEU A 41 7.72 7.92 7.10
C LEU A 41 9.16 8.01 6.58
N ALA A 42 10.01 8.88 7.13
CA ALA A 42 11.39 9.05 6.67
C ALA A 42 12.23 7.76 6.73
N PRO A 43 12.17 6.94 7.80
CA PRO A 43 12.88 5.67 7.82
C PRO A 43 12.41 4.69 6.73
N LEU A 44 11.11 4.68 6.44
CA LEU A 44 10.54 3.84 5.38
C LEU A 44 10.98 4.33 3.99
N HIS A 45 11.03 5.66 3.81
CA HIS A 45 11.54 6.28 2.58
C HIS A 45 12.98 5.87 2.30
N ASP A 46 13.85 5.91 3.31
CA ASP A 46 15.26 5.55 3.17
C ASP A 46 15.44 4.07 2.82
N VAL A 47 14.66 3.19 3.45
CA VAL A 47 14.65 1.75 3.12
C VAL A 47 14.24 1.52 1.68
N LEU A 48 13.15 2.14 1.23
CA LEU A 48 12.67 2.02 -0.14
C LEU A 48 13.67 2.58 -1.14
N THR A 49 14.32 3.71 -0.82
CA THR A 49 15.35 4.31 -1.68
C THR A 49 16.48 3.32 -1.92
N ARG A 50 17.01 2.70 -0.86
CA ARG A 50 18.08 1.69 -0.97
C ARG A 50 17.66 0.47 -1.79
N LEU A 51 16.41 0.03 -1.65
CA LEU A 51 15.87 -1.09 -2.44
C LEU A 51 15.81 -0.74 -3.94
N PHE A 52 15.37 0.47 -4.28
CA PHE A 52 15.35 0.92 -5.68
C PHE A 52 16.77 1.15 -6.22
N GLU A 53 17.70 1.67 -5.42
CA GLU A 53 19.12 1.77 -5.82
C GLU A 53 19.69 0.40 -6.18
N GLU A 54 19.44 -0.60 -5.35
CA GLU A 54 19.88 -1.98 -5.60
C GLU A 54 19.19 -2.57 -6.84
N GLY A 55 17.87 -2.38 -6.99
CA GLY A 55 17.12 -2.82 -8.16
C GLY A 55 17.65 -2.22 -9.46
N LYS A 56 18.08 -0.95 -9.43
CA LYS A 56 18.74 -0.28 -10.56
C LYS A 56 20.14 -0.83 -10.79
N ARG A 57 20.94 -1.03 -9.74
CA ARG A 57 22.29 -1.60 -9.81
C ARG A 57 22.30 -2.98 -10.46
N CYS A 58 21.31 -3.81 -10.14
CA CYS A 58 21.15 -5.15 -10.70
C CYS A 58 20.43 -5.16 -12.07
N GLY A 59 20.02 -4.01 -12.62
CA GLY A 59 19.35 -3.91 -13.92
C GLY A 59 17.91 -4.42 -13.96
N HIS A 60 17.29 -4.68 -12.80
CA HIS A 60 15.88 -5.08 -12.68
C HIS A 60 14.93 -3.86 -12.78
N VAL A 61 15.42 -2.68 -12.40
CA VAL A 61 14.69 -1.41 -12.49
C VAL A 61 15.39 -0.55 -13.54
N ARG A 62 14.72 -0.30 -14.68
CA ARG A 62 15.32 0.36 -15.86
C ARG A 62 14.86 1.80 -16.11
N THR A 63 13.97 2.32 -15.27
CA THR A 63 13.50 3.71 -15.35
C THR A 63 14.63 4.74 -15.19
N LYS A 64 14.46 5.89 -15.87
CA LYS A 64 15.31 7.08 -15.77
C LYS A 64 15.16 7.81 -14.43
N GLN A 65 14.08 7.58 -13.68
CA GLN A 65 13.84 8.23 -12.40
C GLN A 65 14.87 7.86 -11.34
N SER A 66 15.15 8.78 -10.42
CA SER A 66 16.03 8.50 -9.29
C SER A 66 15.39 7.48 -8.33
N ALA A 67 16.19 6.69 -7.62
CA ALA A 67 15.69 5.73 -6.64
C ALA A 67 14.89 6.41 -5.51
N SER A 68 15.31 7.62 -5.11
CA SER A 68 14.58 8.45 -4.14
C SER A 68 13.21 8.88 -4.67
N THR A 69 13.12 9.27 -5.95
CA THR A 69 11.83 9.58 -6.60
C THR A 69 10.90 8.36 -6.61
N LEU A 70 11.43 7.17 -6.94
CA LEU A 70 10.65 5.93 -6.92
C LEU A 70 10.16 5.57 -5.52
N ALA A 71 11.01 5.74 -4.50
CA ALA A 71 10.62 5.57 -3.10
C ALA A 71 9.48 6.51 -2.72
N HIS A 72 9.58 7.78 -3.10
CA HIS A 72 8.54 8.76 -2.83
C HIS A 72 7.21 8.39 -3.49
N ILE A 73 7.22 8.01 -4.77
CA ILE A 73 6.02 7.58 -5.49
C ILE A 73 5.42 6.32 -4.87
N ALA A 74 6.23 5.32 -4.54
CA ALA A 74 5.80 4.09 -3.89
C ALA A 74 5.09 4.36 -2.55
N MET A 75 5.62 5.30 -1.76
CA MET A 75 5.00 5.71 -0.49
C MET A 75 3.69 6.46 -0.69
N GLN A 76 3.65 7.41 -1.63
CA GLN A 76 2.42 8.13 -1.95
C GLN A 76 1.33 7.17 -2.43
N LEU A 77 1.69 6.18 -3.25
CA LEU A 77 0.78 5.13 -3.70
C LEU A 77 0.29 4.27 -2.53
N TYR A 78 1.19 3.82 -1.65
CA TYR A 78 0.81 3.01 -0.49
C TYR A 78 -0.16 3.78 0.43
N VAL A 79 0.19 5.01 0.81
CA VAL A 79 -0.64 5.83 1.71
C VAL A 79 -1.95 6.23 1.03
N GLY A 80 -1.90 6.61 -0.25
CA GLY A 80 -3.08 6.97 -1.03
C GLY A 80 -4.05 5.80 -1.22
N ALA A 81 -3.53 4.62 -1.57
CA ALA A 81 -4.32 3.40 -1.69
C ALA A 81 -4.94 3.00 -0.35
N LEU A 82 -4.16 3.02 0.73
CA LEU A 82 -4.66 2.72 2.07
C LEU A 82 -5.75 3.73 2.50
N HIS A 83 -5.55 5.02 2.24
CA HIS A 83 -6.55 6.06 2.52
C HIS A 83 -7.82 5.85 1.71
N LEU A 84 -7.71 5.57 0.41
CA LEU A 84 -8.87 5.30 -0.44
C LEU A 84 -9.62 4.07 0.07
N TRP A 85 -8.91 2.99 0.37
CA TRP A 85 -9.49 1.78 0.93
C TRP A 85 -10.19 2.07 2.26
N MET A 86 -9.58 2.83 3.18
CA MET A 86 -10.19 3.11 4.48
C MET A 86 -11.45 3.98 4.38
N PHE A 87 -11.44 5.03 3.55
CA PHE A 87 -12.46 6.09 3.58
C PHE A 87 -13.45 6.04 2.41
N SER A 88 -13.22 5.21 1.40
CA SER A 88 -14.15 5.02 0.28
C SER A 88 -14.90 3.70 0.38
N TYR A 89 -15.98 3.57 -0.37
CA TYR A 89 -16.77 2.33 -0.53
C TYR A 89 -16.03 1.27 -1.36
N VAL A 90 -14.73 1.11 -1.16
CA VAL A 90 -13.95 0.01 -1.73
C VAL A 90 -14.35 -1.27 -1.02
N THR A 91 -14.95 -2.20 -1.77
CA THR A 91 -15.42 -3.50 -1.31
C THR A 91 -14.35 -4.59 -1.43
N ASP A 92 -13.30 -4.33 -2.21
CA ASP A 92 -12.21 -5.29 -2.37
C ASP A 92 -11.45 -5.48 -1.07
N PRO A 93 -10.98 -6.71 -0.79
CA PRO A 93 -10.09 -6.96 0.32
C PRO A 93 -8.83 -6.09 0.24
N LEU A 94 -8.35 -5.59 1.38
CA LEU A 94 -7.20 -4.68 1.46
C LEU A 94 -5.98 -5.27 0.72
N ALA A 95 -5.70 -6.55 0.94
CA ALA A 95 -4.57 -7.23 0.30
C ALA A 95 -4.68 -7.15 -1.22
N THR A 96 -5.84 -7.51 -1.79
CA THR A 96 -6.11 -7.45 -3.23
C THR A 96 -5.98 -6.04 -3.76
N PHE A 97 -6.58 -5.06 -3.08
CA PHE A 97 -6.53 -3.67 -3.49
C PHE A 97 -5.10 -3.12 -3.50
N MET A 98 -4.32 -3.41 -2.46
CA MET A 98 -2.92 -2.98 -2.35
C MET A 98 -2.02 -3.67 -3.38
N THR A 99 -2.23 -4.96 -3.63
CA THR A 99 -1.50 -5.68 -4.69
C THR A 99 -1.80 -5.08 -6.07
N ASN A 100 -3.06 -4.75 -6.36
CA ASN A 100 -3.43 -4.11 -7.62
C ASN A 100 -2.76 -2.74 -7.80
N ALA A 101 -2.78 -1.91 -6.75
CA ALA A 101 -2.08 -0.62 -6.75
C ALA A 101 -0.57 -0.81 -7.00
N TRP A 102 0.06 -1.75 -6.31
CA TRP A 102 1.48 -2.05 -6.49
C TRP A 102 1.82 -2.51 -7.91
N ASN A 103 1.01 -3.40 -8.49
CA ASN A 103 1.19 -3.89 -9.85
C ASN A 103 1.13 -2.75 -10.88
N MET A 104 0.25 -1.77 -10.70
CA MET A 104 0.22 -0.59 -11.57
C MET A 104 1.53 0.21 -11.52
N PHE A 105 2.13 0.34 -10.34
CA PHE A 105 3.40 1.03 -10.17
C PHE A 105 4.59 0.27 -10.75
N VAL A 106 4.64 -1.06 -10.58
CA VAL A 106 5.65 -1.90 -11.24
C VAL A 106 5.55 -1.76 -12.75
N HIS A 107 4.34 -1.86 -13.30
CA HIS A 107 4.11 -1.71 -14.74
C HIS A 107 4.53 -0.32 -15.26
N TYR A 108 4.29 0.73 -14.48
CA TYR A 108 4.77 2.08 -14.78
C TYR A 108 6.30 2.15 -14.88
N ILE A 109 7.01 1.56 -13.91
CA ILE A 109 8.48 1.51 -13.89
C ILE A 109 9.04 0.73 -15.08
N GLU A 110 8.42 -0.40 -15.42
CA GLU A 110 8.82 -1.24 -16.55
C GLU A 110 8.66 -0.48 -17.87
N LYS A 111 7.50 0.16 -18.08
CA LYS A 111 7.21 0.93 -19.30
C LYS A 111 8.13 2.13 -19.51
N GLU A 112 8.64 2.76 -18.46
CA GLU A 112 9.64 3.83 -18.59
C GLU A 112 11.05 3.32 -18.95
N GLY A 113 11.30 2.02 -18.79
CA GLY A 113 12.59 1.39 -19.06
C GLY A 113 12.76 0.85 -20.49
N ASP A 114 11.66 0.73 -21.24
CA ASP A 114 11.61 0.40 -22.67
C ASP A 114 11.76 1.67 -23.55
#